data_AF-A0A3M1Q846-F1
#
_entry.id   AF-A0A3M1Q846-F1
#
_cell.length_a   1.000
_cell.length_b   1.000
_cell.length_c   1.000
_cell.angle_alpha   90.00
_cell.angle_beta   90.00
_cell.angle_gamma   90.00
#
_symmetry.space_group_name_H-M   'P 1'
#
loop_
_entity.id
_entity.type
_entity.pdbx_description
1 polymer ?
#
loop_
_entity_poly.entity_id
_entity_poly.type
_entity_poly.pdbx_seq_one_letter_code
_entity_poly.pdbx_strand_id
1 'polypeptide(L)'
;MDISPEQAARRFRIDGEVIDVAPQVAGHIHDSFIVTAREACGRKRYLLQRLNTTVFPRPAEVMENIRRVLEHLRGKLAAVAAPDIERRVLTLVPATAGA
;
A
#
# COMPACT_ATOMS: atom_id res chain seq x y z
N MET A 1 1.75 -17.48 -12.90
CA MET A 1 3.17 -17.26 -12.59
C MET A 1 3.20 -16.31 -11.41
N ASP A 2 3.50 -16.81 -10.22
CA ASP A 2 3.54 -15.97 -9.02
C ASP A 2 4.74 -15.03 -9.10
N ILE A 3 4.49 -13.73 -9.11
CA ILE A 3 5.54 -12.71 -9.00
C ILE A 3 6.05 -12.68 -7.56
N SER A 4 7.36 -12.52 -7.37
CA SER A 4 7.92 -12.37 -6.03
C SER A 4 7.52 -11.00 -5.41
N PRO A 5 7.54 -10.85 -4.08
CA PRO A 5 7.29 -9.55 -3.43
C PRO A 5 8.21 -8.43 -3.94
N GLU A 6 9.48 -8.74 -4.21
CA GLU A 6 10.48 -7.81 -4.76
C GLU A 6 10.12 -7.38 -6.18
N GLN A 7 9.67 -8.33 -7.01
CA GLN A 7 9.20 -8.05 -8.37
C GLN A 7 7.90 -7.23 -8.35
N ALA A 8 6.99 -7.52 -7.42
CA ALA A 8 5.74 -6.80 -7.26
C ALA A 8 5.98 -5.35 -6.80
N ALA A 9 6.87 -5.11 -5.84
CA ALA A 9 7.20 -3.78 -5.34
C ALA A 9 7.64 -2.82 -6.46
N ARG A 10 8.41 -3.32 -7.45
CA ARG A 10 8.88 -2.53 -8.61
C ARG A 10 7.77 -2.11 -9.58
N ARG A 11 6.55 -2.66 -9.44
CA ARG A 11 5.38 -2.28 -10.24
C ARG A 11 4.56 -1.16 -9.62
N PHE A 12 4.97 -0.62 -8.48
CA PHE A 12 4.33 0.52 -7.83
C PHE A 12 5.19 1.77 -7.93
N ARG A 13 4.57 2.95 -7.89
CA ARG A 13 5.25 4.25 -7.87
C ARG A 13 5.87 4.53 -6.50
N ILE A 14 6.87 3.74 -6.14
CA ILE A 14 7.65 3.89 -4.92
C ILE A 14 8.70 4.97 -5.15
N ASP A 15 8.72 5.99 -4.30
CA ASP A 15 9.76 7.01 -4.31
C ASP A 15 11.08 6.42 -3.79
N GLY A 16 12.16 6.64 -4.53
CA GLY A 16 13.49 6.15 -4.19
C GLY A 16 13.82 4.75 -4.73
N GLU A 17 14.98 4.23 -4.32
CA GLU A 17 15.48 2.90 -4.69
C GLU A 17 14.97 1.86 -3.69
N VAL A 18 14.23 0.85 -4.13
CA VAL A 18 13.86 -0.30 -3.27
C VAL A 18 15.13 -1.08 -2.88
N ILE A 19 15.48 -1.08 -1.60
CA ILE A 19 16.69 -1.71 -1.06
C ILE A 19 16.42 -2.97 -0.24
N ASP A 20 15.19 -3.15 0.24
CA ASP A 20 14.79 -4.31 1.04
C ASP A 20 13.27 -4.55 0.92
N VAL A 21 12.89 -5.83 0.93
CA VAL A 21 11.49 -6.27 1.01
C VAL A 21 11.43 -7.44 1.99
N ALA A 22 10.90 -7.19 3.18
CA ALA A 22 10.86 -8.16 4.26
C ALA A 22 9.41 -8.56 4.58
N PRO A 23 9.13 -9.86 4.87
CA PRO A 23 7.81 -10.27 5.32
C PRO A 23 7.47 -9.65 6.69
N GLN A 24 6.22 -9.22 6.85
CA GLN A 24 5.65 -8.77 8.12
C GLN A 24 4.58 -9.76 8.56
N VAL A 25 4.97 -10.66 9.47
CA VAL A 25 4.14 -11.80 9.94
C VAL A 25 3.19 -11.36 11.07
N ALA A 26 2.46 -10.27 10.86
CA ALA A 26 1.48 -9.76 11.84
C ALA A 26 0.02 -9.93 11.39
N GLY A 27 -0.23 -10.38 10.15
CA GLY A 27 -1.56 -10.56 9.59
C GLY A 27 -1.99 -12.03 9.50
N HIS A 28 -3.26 -12.33 9.78
CA HIS A 28 -3.85 -13.67 9.64
C HIS A 28 -4.52 -13.92 8.28
N ILE A 29 -4.68 -12.89 7.46
CA ILE A 29 -5.51 -12.95 6.24
C ILE A 29 -4.69 -12.66 4.98
N HIS A 30 -3.98 -11.53 4.93
CA HIS A 30 -3.14 -11.11 3.80
C HIS A 30 -1.67 -11.34 4.08
N ASP A 31 -0.90 -11.76 3.07
CA ASP A 31 0.55 -11.74 3.17
C ASP A 31 1.00 -10.28 3.10
N SER A 32 1.71 -9.84 4.12
CA SER A 32 2.14 -8.45 4.27
C SER A 32 3.66 -8.37 4.24
N PHE A 33 4.18 -7.35 3.57
CA PHE A 33 5.61 -7.11 3.39
C PHE A 33 5.91 -5.64 3.65
N ILE A 34 7.05 -5.36 4.27
CA ILE A 34 7.59 -4.02 4.38
C ILE A 34 8.61 -3.82 3.27
N VAL A 35 8.35 -2.84 2.41
CA VAL A 35 9.29 -2.39 1.40
C VAL A 35 10.03 -1.18 1.95
N THR A 36 11.36 -1.26 2.03
CA THR A 36 12.21 -0.13 2.40
C THR A 36 12.83 0.46 1.16
N ALA A 37 12.57 1.75 0.92
CA ALA A 37 13.17 2.51 -0.17
C ALA A 37 14.19 3.52 0.38
N ARG A 38 15.33 3.65 -0.31
CA ARG A 38 16.34 4.68 -0.07
C ARG A 38 16.00 5.91 -0.91
N GLU A 39 15.85 7.05 -0.25
CA GLU A 39 15.66 8.35 -0.89
C GLU A 39 16.94 9.20 -0.73
N ALA A 40 17.00 10.36 -1.40
CA ALA A 40 18.12 11.29 -1.27
C ALA A 40 18.38 11.70 0.19
N CYS A 41 17.32 11.80 1.00
CA CYS A 41 17.38 12.13 2.42
C CYS A 41 16.73 11.02 3.25
N GLY A 42 17.43 9.90 3.42
CA GLY A 42 17.06 8.85 4.37
C GLY A 42 16.34 7.65 3.75
N ARG A 43 15.38 7.08 4.49
CA ARG A 43 14.65 5.88 4.09
C ARG A 43 13.15 6.07 4.31
N LYS A 44 12.37 5.58 3.37
CA LYS A 44 10.91 5.54 3.44
C LYS A 44 10.45 4.08 3.42
N ARG A 45 9.41 3.77 4.19
CA ARG A 45 8.83 2.43 4.27
C ARG A 45 7.42 2.43 3.68
N TYR A 46 7.11 1.36 2.97
CA TYR A 46 5.81 1.12 2.37
C TYR A 46 5.29 -0.24 2.83
N LEU A 47 3.98 -0.37 2.98
CA LEU A 47 3.31 -1.64 3.21
C LEU A 47 2.88 -2.19 1.85
N LEU A 48 3.39 -3.37 1.49
CA LEU A 48 2.96 -4.14 0.34
C LEU A 48 2.12 -5.32 0.84
N GLN A 49 0.94 -5.52 0.26
CA GLN A 49 0.08 -6.64 0.64
C GLN A 49 -0.30 -7.47 -0.59
N ARG A 50 -0.18 -8.78 -0.46
CA ARG A 50 -0.79 -9.74 -1.37
C ARG A 50 -2.16 -10.07 -0.82
N LEU A 51 -3.20 -9.70 -1.56
CA LEU A 51 -4.57 -10.04 -1.17
C LEU A 51 -4.77 -11.55 -1.24
N ASN A 52 -5.50 -12.09 -0.26
CA ASN A 52 -5.82 -13.51 -0.21
C ASN A 52 -7.06 -13.75 -1.07
N THR A 53 -6.85 -14.24 -2.28
CA THR A 53 -7.92 -14.47 -3.26
C THR A 53 -8.77 -15.71 -2.94
N THR A 54 -8.34 -16.55 -2.00
CA THR A 54 -9.15 -17.67 -1.50
C THR A 54 -10.26 -17.16 -0.58
N VAL A 55 -9.93 -16.21 0.31
CA VAL A 55 -10.91 -15.56 1.20
C VAL A 55 -11.70 -14.48 0.47
N PHE A 56 -11.03 -13.71 -0.40
CA PHE A 56 -11.63 -12.64 -1.19
C PHE A 56 -11.52 -12.93 -2.70
N PRO A 57 -12.47 -13.67 -3.28
CA PRO A 57 -12.39 -14.09 -4.69
C PRO A 57 -12.46 -12.94 -5.70
N ARG A 58 -12.85 -11.73 -5.26
CA ARG A 58 -13.00 -10.54 -6.09
C ARG A 58 -12.08 -9.41 -5.58
N PRO A 59 -10.75 -9.51 -5.76
CA PRO A 59 -9.79 -8.56 -5.19
C PRO A 59 -9.96 -7.12 -5.74
N ALA A 60 -10.45 -6.96 -6.97
CA ALA A 60 -10.76 -5.64 -7.52
C ALA A 60 -11.84 -4.90 -6.73
N GLU A 61 -12.90 -5.61 -6.28
CA GLU A 61 -13.96 -5.03 -5.45
C GLU A 61 -13.43 -4.64 -4.06
N VAL A 62 -12.50 -5.43 -3.51
CA VAL A 62 -11.82 -5.10 -2.25
C VAL A 62 -11.01 -3.82 -2.39
N MET A 63 -10.21 -3.69 -3.46
CA MET A 63 -9.42 -2.48 -3.70
C MET A 63 -10.29 -1.23 -3.94
N GLU A 64 -11.40 -1.38 -4.67
CA GLU A 64 -12.35 -0.27 -4.87
C GLU A 64 -13.01 0.16 -3.54
N ASN A 65 -13.38 -0.80 -2.68
CA ASN A 65 -13.91 -0.48 -1.35
C ASN A 65 -12.87 0.24 -0.48
N ILE A 66 -11.62 -0.25 -0.46
CA ILE A 66 -10.51 0.41 0.25
C ILE A 66 -10.34 1.85 -0.24
N ARG A 67 -10.30 2.06 -1.56
CA ARG A 67 -10.18 3.41 -2.15
C ARG A 67 -11.31 4.34 -1.68
N ARG A 68 -12.57 3.89 -1.79
CA ARG A 68 -13.75 4.67 -1.35
C ARG A 68 -13.70 5.04 0.12
N VAL A 69 -13.34 4.09 0.99
CA VAL A 69 -13.24 4.34 2.43
C VAL A 69 -12.14 5.35 2.74
N LEU A 70 -10.95 5.21 2.12
CA LEU A 70 -9.84 6.13 2.33
C LEU A 70 -10.16 7.56 1.84
N GLU A 71 -10.79 7.70 0.66
CA GLU A 71 -11.26 8.99 0.15
C GLU A 71 -12.28 9.65 1.07
N HIS A 72 -13.26 8.88 1.54
CA HIS A 72 -14.27 9.37 2.48
C HIS A 72 -13.66 9.84 3.80
N LEU A 73 -12.75 9.06 4.39
CA LEU A 73 -12.05 9.43 5.63
C LEU A 73 -11.20 10.69 5.43
N ARG A 74 -10.47 10.77 4.32
CA ARG A 74 -9.69 11.96 3.96
C ARG A 74 -10.57 13.20 3.82
N GLY A 75 -11.72 13.07 3.14
CA GLY A 75 -12.70 14.15 2.99
C GLY A 75 -13.25 14.64 4.33
N LYS A 76 -13.58 13.72 5.25
CA LYS A 76 -14.04 14.07 6.60
C LYS A 76 -12.98 14.82 7.41
N LEU A 77 -11.72 14.37 7.36
CA LEU A 77 -10.64 15.04 8.09
C LEU A 77 -10.30 16.42 7.51
N ALA A 78 -10.37 16.56 6.18
CA ALA A 78 -10.19 17.85 5.51
C ALA A 78 -11.30 18.84 5.89
N ALA A 79 -12.55 18.38 5.97
CA ALA A 79 -13.70 19.22 6.33
C ALA A 79 -13.61 19.83 7.74
N VAL A 80 -12.86 19.20 8.65
CA VAL A 80 -12.63 19.70 10.02
C VAL A 80 -11.24 20.33 10.19
N ALA A 81 -10.52 20.62 9.10
CA ALA A 81 -9.17 21.18 9.10
C ALA A 81 -8.20 20.42 10.02
N ALA A 82 -8.30 19.09 10.05
CA ALA A 82 -7.49 18.31 10.97
C ALA A 82 -6.01 18.36 10.57
N PRO A 83 -5.06 18.50 11.52
CA PRO A 83 -3.65 18.42 11.22
C PRO A 83 -3.24 17.00 10.80
N ASP A 84 -2.12 16.89 10.08
CA ASP A 84 -1.43 15.64 9.75
C ASP A 84 -2.29 14.55 9.09
N ILE A 85 -3.17 14.91 8.16
CA ILE A 85 -4.10 13.97 7.49
C ILE A 85 -3.36 12.74 6.92
N GLU A 86 -2.19 12.94 6.31
CA GLU A 86 -1.36 11.86 5.73
C GLU A 86 -0.87 10.83 6.76
N ARG A 87 -0.80 11.20 8.05
CA ARG A 87 -0.42 10.27 9.13
C ARG A 87 -1.62 9.55 9.74
N ARG A 88 -2.84 9.99 9.40
CA ARG A 88 -4.11 9.49 9.98
C ARG A 88 -4.90 8.64 9.01
N VAL A 89 -4.64 8.77 7.71
CA VAL A 89 -5.31 8.01 6.64
C VAL A 89 -4.24 7.45 5.72
N LEU A 90 -4.39 6.18 5.35
CA LEU A 90 -3.47 5.53 4.42
C LEU A 90 -3.57 6.18 3.03
N THR A 91 -2.44 6.27 2.35
CA THR A 91 -2.35 6.73 0.97
C THR A 91 -1.99 5.56 0.08
N LEU A 92 -2.86 5.26 -0.90
CA LEU A 92 -2.60 4.19 -1.87
C LEU A 92 -1.47 4.61 -2.81
N VAL A 93 -0.49 3.74 -2.97
CA VAL A 93 0.58 3.92 -3.97
C VAL A 93 0.09 3.31 -5.28
N PRO A 94 -0.03 4.08 -6.37
CA PRO A 94 -0.54 3.57 -7.63
C PRO A 94 0.46 2.61 -8.30
N ALA A 95 -0.06 1.66 -9.07
CA ALA A 95 0.75 0.84 -9.96
C ALA A 95 1.31 1.69 -11.13
N THR A 96 2.50 1.36 -11.61
CA THR A 96 3.14 2.05 -12.75
C THR A 96 2.38 1.83 -14.05
N ALA A 97 1.74 0.66 -14.21
CA ALA A 97 1.00 0.27 -15.41
C ALA A 97 -0.51 0.59 -15.37
N GLY A 98 -1.02 1.19 -14.28
CA GLY A 98 -2.41 1.65 -14.17
C GLY A 98 -3.46 0.65 -14.65
N ALA A 99 -3.71 -0.42 -13.88
CA ALA A 99 -4.84 -1.32 -14.08
C ALA A 99 -5.60 -1.47 -12.76
#